data_AF-A0A3N5VBI5-F1
#
_entry.id   AF-A0A3N5VBI5-F1
#
_cell.length_a   1.000
_cell.length_b   1.000
_cell.length_c   1.000
_cell.angle_alpha   90.00
_cell.angle_beta   90.00
_cell.angle_gamma   90.00
#
_symmetry.space_group_name_H-M   'P 1'
#
loop_
_entity.id
_entity.type
_entity.pdbx_description
1 polymer ?
#
loop_
_entity_poly.entity_id
_entity_poly.type
_entity_poly.pdbx_seq_one_letter_code
_entity_poly.pdbx_strand_id
1 'polypeptide(L)'
;MGKRSLGAMALVMVCLFLVASCSRDKEPAELGIKGVEEALNAAKGEIAKYVPDQLKSLEAAVKGAKEKFEKKEYTEALNAVKDLPGKVKEAVAAAAAKKAELTKGWEALSAEMPKMV
;
A
#
# COMPACT_ATOMS: atom_id res chain seq x y z
N MET A 1 -10.45 9.23 53.27
CA MET A 1 -10.71 7.96 52.56
C MET A 1 -10.56 8.20 51.05
N GLY A 2 -9.32 8.38 50.58
CA GLY A 2 -9.02 8.98 49.27
C GLY A 2 -8.21 8.08 48.33
N LYS A 3 -8.32 6.75 48.47
CA LYS A 3 -7.57 5.79 47.63
C LYS A 3 -8.47 5.00 46.68
N ARG A 4 -9.76 4.84 47.02
CA ARG A 4 -10.78 4.18 46.18
C ARG A 4 -11.33 5.10 45.07
N SER A 5 -11.46 6.41 45.32
CA SER A 5 -11.93 7.36 44.29
C SER A 5 -10.84 7.81 43.31
N LEU A 6 -9.56 7.78 43.72
CA LEU A 6 -8.43 8.09 42.83
C LEU A 6 -8.25 7.03 41.72
N GLY A 7 -8.46 5.75 42.05
CA GLY A 7 -8.42 4.65 41.07
C GLY A 7 -9.57 4.71 40.06
N ALA A 8 -10.77 5.12 40.51
CA ALA A 8 -11.92 5.31 39.64
C ALA A 8 -11.74 6.53 38.71
N MET A 9 -11.12 7.61 39.20
CA MET A 9 -10.85 8.82 38.40
C MET A 9 -9.78 8.57 37.31
N ALA A 10 -8.74 7.79 37.62
CA ALA A 10 -7.69 7.44 36.66
C ALA A 10 -8.18 6.54 35.52
N LEU A 11 -9.10 5.61 35.81
CA LEU A 11 -9.67 4.70 34.80
C LEU A 11 -10.58 5.45 33.80
N VAL A 12 -11.36 6.42 34.29
CA VAL A 12 -12.24 7.26 33.44
C VAL A 12 -11.42 8.15 32.50
N MET A 13 -10.27 8.66 32.95
CA MET A 13 -9.42 9.53 32.12
C MET A 13 -8.75 8.78 30.96
N VAL A 14 -8.38 7.50 31.13
CA VAL A 14 -7.84 6.65 30.05
C VAL A 14 -8.90 6.36 28.98
N CYS A 15 -10.18 6.21 29.36
CA CYS A 15 -11.27 6.04 28.40
C CYS A 15 -11.54 7.30 27.56
N LEU A 16 -11.31 8.52 28.07
CA LEU A 16 -11.48 9.75 27.29
C LEU A 16 -10.36 9.97 26.26
N PHE A 17 -9.13 9.50 26.51
CA PHE A 17 -8.05 9.60 25.53
C PHE A 17 -8.23 8.69 24.32
N LEU A 18 -8.93 7.56 24.47
CA LEU A 18 -9.23 6.64 23.37
C LEU A 18 -10.20 7.25 22.34
N VAL A 19 -11.09 8.16 22.74
CA VAL A 19 -12.07 8.78 21.83
C VAL A 19 -11.47 9.94 21.01
N ALA A 20 -10.42 10.60 21.50
CA ALA A 20 -9.76 11.71 20.80
C ALA A 20 -8.79 11.28 19.68
N SER A 21 -8.47 9.98 19.57
CA SER A 21 -7.57 9.47 18.51
C SER A 21 -8.30 9.21 17.19
N CYS A 22 -9.62 9.04 17.20
CA CYS A 22 -10.41 8.73 16.01
C CYS A 22 -10.43 9.82 14.93
N SER A 23 -9.79 10.98 15.12
CA SER A 23 -9.72 12.03 14.09
C SER A 23 -8.30 12.46 13.74
N ARG A 24 -7.28 12.12 14.54
CA ARG A 24 -5.89 12.57 14.33
C ARG A 24 -5.24 11.85 13.15
N ASP A 25 -5.64 10.60 12.91
CA ASP A 25 -5.10 9.79 11.83
C ASP A 25 -5.81 10.01 10.49
N LYS A 26 -6.88 10.83 10.44
CA LYS A 26 -7.69 11.02 9.24
C LYS A 26 -6.90 11.68 8.11
N GLU A 27 -6.37 12.89 8.32
CA GLU A 27 -5.54 13.58 7.32
C GLU A 27 -4.36 12.74 6.82
N PRO A 28 -3.51 12.15 7.69
CA PRO A 28 -2.38 11.36 7.22
C PRO A 28 -2.78 10.05 6.53
N ALA A 29 -3.91 9.43 6.91
CA ALA A 29 -4.45 8.29 6.17
C ALA A 29 -4.93 8.71 4.77
N GLU A 30 -5.66 9.81 4.64
CA GLU A 30 -6.14 10.30 3.34
C GLU A 30 -4.99 10.68 2.41
N LEU A 31 -4.00 11.41 2.94
CA LEU A 31 -2.79 11.78 2.20
C LEU A 31 -1.99 10.54 1.78
N GLY A 32 -1.86 9.55 2.68
CA GLY A 32 -1.17 8.30 2.37
C GLY A 32 -1.87 7.51 1.26
N ILE A 33 -3.21 7.38 1.32
CA ILE A 33 -4.01 6.74 0.28
C ILE A 33 -3.82 7.47 -1.07
N LYS A 34 -3.96 8.80 -1.08
CA LYS A 34 -3.78 9.61 -2.30
C LYS A 34 -2.37 9.49 -2.88
N GLY A 35 -1.34 9.59 -2.04
CA GLY A 35 0.05 9.48 -2.50
C GLY A 35 0.37 8.12 -3.10
N VAL A 36 -0.18 7.04 -2.52
CA VAL A 36 -0.05 5.69 -3.11
C VAL A 36 -0.81 5.58 -4.42
N GLU A 37 -2.04 6.13 -4.50
CA GLU A 37 -2.80 6.16 -5.74
C GLU A 37 -2.04 6.89 -6.85
N GLU A 38 -1.47 8.05 -6.58
CA GLU A 38 -0.69 8.82 -7.55
C GLU A 38 0.54 8.03 -8.03
N ALA A 39 1.30 7.44 -7.09
CA ALA A 39 2.47 6.62 -7.43
C ALA A 39 2.09 5.40 -8.26
N LEU A 40 1.00 4.72 -7.90
CA LEU A 40 0.49 3.57 -8.61
C LEU A 40 0.01 3.97 -10.00
N ASN A 41 -0.72 5.07 -10.14
CA ASN A 41 -1.26 5.53 -11.42
C ASN A 41 -0.13 5.95 -12.38
N ALA A 42 0.92 6.60 -11.87
CA ALA A 42 2.12 6.93 -12.64
C ALA A 42 2.84 5.68 -13.17
N ALA A 43 2.91 4.62 -12.37
CA ALA A 43 3.55 3.35 -12.73
C ALA A 43 2.62 2.34 -13.41
N LYS A 44 1.30 2.59 -13.42
CA LYS A 44 0.27 1.61 -13.81
C LYS A 44 0.49 1.05 -15.19
N GLY A 45 0.93 1.87 -16.14
CA GLY A 45 1.21 1.44 -17.51
C GLY A 45 2.29 0.36 -17.59
N GLU A 46 3.41 0.53 -16.88
CA GLU A 46 4.49 -0.46 -16.87
C GLU A 46 4.11 -1.69 -16.05
N ILE A 47 3.54 -1.50 -14.86
CA ILE A 47 3.13 -2.61 -13.99
C ILE A 47 2.05 -3.46 -14.69
N ALA A 48 1.05 -2.86 -15.33
CA ALA A 48 0.02 -3.60 -16.06
C ALA A 48 0.55 -4.43 -17.21
N LYS A 49 1.60 -3.94 -17.89
CA LYS A 49 2.15 -4.59 -19.08
C LYS A 49 2.99 -5.82 -18.75
N TYR A 50 3.68 -5.80 -17.61
CA TYR A 50 4.66 -6.84 -17.26
C TYR A 50 4.28 -7.68 -16.04
N VAL A 51 3.57 -7.09 -15.06
CA VAL A 51 3.19 -7.73 -13.78
C VAL A 51 1.75 -7.35 -13.38
N PRO A 52 0.74 -7.69 -14.20
CA PRO A 52 -0.66 -7.32 -13.96
C PRO A 52 -1.22 -7.88 -12.64
N ASP A 53 -0.70 -9.00 -12.15
CA ASP A 53 -1.11 -9.58 -10.87
C ASP A 53 -0.69 -8.71 -9.68
N GLN A 54 0.51 -8.11 -9.73
CA GLN A 54 0.94 -7.16 -8.71
C GLN A 54 0.12 -5.87 -8.77
N LEU A 55 -0.25 -5.41 -9.97
CA LEU A 55 -1.16 -4.28 -10.14
C LEU A 55 -2.47 -4.53 -9.39
N LYS A 56 -3.12 -5.68 -9.66
CA LYS A 56 -4.40 -6.04 -9.00
C LYS A 56 -4.27 -6.13 -7.49
N SER A 57 -3.18 -6.72 -7.00
CA SER A 57 -2.94 -6.81 -5.56
C SER A 57 -2.76 -5.42 -4.92
N LEU A 58 -2.10 -4.49 -5.61
CA LEU A 58 -1.93 -3.12 -5.13
C LEU A 58 -3.25 -2.34 -5.16
N GLU A 59 -4.02 -2.42 -6.25
CA GLU A 59 -5.35 -1.79 -6.35
C GLU A 59 -6.31 -2.32 -5.27
N ALA A 60 -6.29 -3.64 -5.02
CA ALA A 60 -7.07 -4.24 -3.95
C ALA A 60 -6.65 -3.73 -2.56
N ALA A 61 -5.35 -3.54 -2.33
CA ALA A 61 -4.86 -3.04 -1.05
C ALA A 61 -5.17 -1.55 -0.84
N VAL A 62 -5.09 -0.72 -1.89
CA VAL A 62 -5.56 0.67 -1.86
C VAL A 62 -7.06 0.74 -1.58
N LYS A 63 -7.86 -0.11 -2.25
CA LYS A 63 -9.30 -0.21 -1.99
C LYS A 63 -9.59 -0.62 -0.55
N GLY A 64 -8.88 -1.61 -0.01
CA GLY A 64 -9.01 -2.01 1.39
C GLY A 64 -8.67 -0.87 2.35
N ALA A 65 -7.62 -0.09 2.08
CA ALA A 65 -7.30 1.09 2.88
C ALA A 65 -8.41 2.16 2.82
N LYS A 66 -8.99 2.40 1.65
CA LYS A 66 -10.16 3.29 1.48
C LYS A 66 -11.38 2.80 2.26
N GLU A 67 -11.70 1.50 2.20
CA GLU A 67 -12.82 0.94 2.95
C GLU A 67 -12.65 1.13 4.46
N LYS A 68 -11.43 0.93 4.99
CA LYS A 68 -11.12 1.23 6.40
C LYS A 68 -11.25 2.72 6.72
N PHE A 69 -10.81 3.58 5.81
CA PHE A 69 -10.96 5.03 5.94
C PHE A 69 -12.44 5.45 6.00
N GLU A 70 -13.29 4.90 5.13
CA GLU A 70 -14.74 5.16 5.12
C GLU A 70 -15.44 4.63 6.38
N LYS A 71 -14.97 3.49 6.92
CA LYS A 71 -15.39 2.95 8.21
C LYS A 71 -14.91 3.77 9.42
N LYS A 72 -14.19 4.87 9.21
CA LYS A 72 -13.55 5.70 10.24
C LYS A 72 -12.46 4.97 11.03
N GLU A 73 -11.94 3.87 10.49
CA GLU A 73 -10.82 3.10 11.03
C GLU A 73 -9.50 3.72 10.58
N TYR A 74 -9.29 5.01 10.87
CA TYR A 74 -8.20 5.79 10.26
C TYR A 74 -6.81 5.28 10.62
N THR A 75 -6.58 4.80 11.85
CA THR A 75 -5.32 4.19 12.26
C THR A 75 -5.01 2.92 11.45
N GLU A 76 -6.03 2.09 11.21
CA GLU A 76 -5.90 0.88 10.40
C GLU A 76 -5.71 1.22 8.91
N ALA A 77 -6.39 2.24 8.39
CA ALA A 77 -6.20 2.74 7.04
C ALA A 77 -4.78 3.28 6.84
N LEU A 78 -4.28 4.08 7.80
CA LEU A 78 -2.92 4.60 7.80
C LEU A 78 -1.91 3.45 7.83
N ASN A 79 -2.08 2.46 8.71
CA ASN A 79 -1.24 1.26 8.72
C ASN A 79 -1.29 0.50 7.39
N ALA A 80 -2.47 0.35 6.79
CA ALA A 80 -2.63 -0.33 5.51
C ALA A 80 -1.90 0.37 4.35
N VAL A 81 -1.74 1.70 4.39
CA VAL A 81 -1.02 2.45 3.35
C VAL A 81 0.47 2.61 3.59
N LYS A 82 1.00 2.40 4.80
CA LYS A 82 2.44 2.57 5.10
C LYS A 82 3.34 1.71 4.21
N ASP A 83 2.93 0.47 3.95
CA ASP A 83 3.72 -0.50 3.19
C ASP A 83 3.46 -0.44 1.68
N LEU A 84 2.37 0.21 1.24
CA LEU A 84 2.00 0.26 -0.18
C LEU A 84 3.01 1.00 -1.07
N PRO A 85 3.62 2.14 -0.68
CA PRO A 85 4.67 2.77 -1.47
C PRO A 85 5.85 1.83 -1.75
N GLY A 86 6.20 0.98 -0.76
CA GLY A 86 7.23 -0.05 -0.92
C GLY A 86 6.80 -1.09 -1.95
N LYS A 87 5.57 -1.61 -1.83
CA LYS A 87 5.03 -2.58 -2.79
C LYS A 87 4.87 -2.02 -4.21
N VAL A 88 4.53 -0.74 -4.36
CA VAL A 88 4.49 -0.07 -5.68
C VAL A 88 5.89 -0.06 -6.29
N LYS A 89 6.93 0.29 -5.51
CA LYS A 89 8.33 0.24 -5.98
C LYS A 89 8.78 -1.17 -6.34
N GLU A 90 8.41 -2.18 -5.55
CA GLU A 90 8.68 -3.58 -5.87
C GLU A 90 7.99 -4.00 -7.17
N ALA A 91 6.74 -3.59 -7.39
CA ALA A 91 6.01 -3.90 -8.62
C ALA A 91 6.64 -3.21 -9.85
N VAL A 92 7.14 -1.98 -9.71
CA VAL A 92 7.91 -1.30 -10.76
C VAL A 92 9.22 -2.05 -11.04
N ALA A 93 9.94 -2.46 -9.99
CA ALA A 93 11.18 -3.22 -10.16
C ALA A 93 10.94 -4.58 -10.82
N ALA A 94 9.86 -5.28 -10.44
CA ALA A 94 9.46 -6.54 -11.06
C ALA A 94 9.04 -6.35 -12.52
N ALA A 95 8.34 -5.25 -12.85
CA ALA A 95 8.02 -4.89 -14.22
C ALA A 95 9.29 -4.67 -15.06
N ALA A 96 10.26 -3.93 -14.52
CA ALA A 96 11.55 -3.70 -15.17
C ALA A 96 12.36 -5.00 -15.35
N ALA A 97 12.36 -5.88 -14.34
CA ALA A 97 13.00 -7.18 -14.42
C ALA A 97 12.35 -8.07 -15.50
N LYS A 98 11.02 -8.15 -15.54
CA LYS A 98 10.29 -8.90 -16.57
C LYS A 98 10.56 -8.37 -17.98
N LYS A 99 10.63 -7.05 -18.14
CA LYS A 99 11.02 -6.43 -19.40
C LYS A 99 12.44 -6.85 -19.82
N ALA A 100 13.40 -6.84 -18.91
CA ALA A 100 14.77 -7.25 -19.19
C ALA A 100 14.89 -8.74 -19.52
N GLU A 101 14.18 -9.62 -18.81
CA GLU A 101 14.12 -11.06 -19.10
C GLU A 101 13.57 -11.32 -20.51
N LEU A 102 12.46 -10.65 -20.88
CA LEU A 102 11.84 -10.83 -22.20
C LEU A 102 12.75 -10.32 -23.33
N THR A 103 13.42 -9.19 -23.15
CA THR A 103 14.41 -8.69 -24.14
C THR A 103 15.55 -9.69 -24.31
N LYS A 104 16.12 -10.20 -23.21
CA LYS A 104 17.20 -11.20 -23.28
C LYS A 104 16.74 -12.51 -23.93
N GLY A 105 15.54 -12.99 -23.58
CA GLY A 105 14.96 -14.18 -24.20
C GLY A 105 14.75 -14.00 -25.70
N TRP A 106 14.32 -12.81 -26.12
CA TRP A 106 14.18 -12.46 -27.53
C TRP A 106 15.52 -12.43 -28.28
N GLU A 107 16.56 -11.85 -27.69
CA GLU A 107 17.92 -11.82 -28.26
C GLU A 107 18.53 -13.22 -28.38
N ALA A 108 18.37 -14.06 -27.35
CA ALA A 108 18.83 -15.45 -27.38
C ALA A 108 18.16 -16.24 -28.50
N LEU A 109 16.82 -16.18 -28.57
CA LEU A 109 16.05 -16.88 -29.61
C LEU A 109 16.41 -16.37 -31.03
N SER A 110 16.64 -15.05 -31.17
CA SER A 110 17.07 -14.44 -32.44
C SER A 110 18.49 -14.84 -32.84
N ALA A 111 19.38 -15.12 -31.88
CA ALA A 111 20.75 -15.59 -32.14
C ALA A 111 20.83 -17.09 -32.45
N GLU A 112 19.80 -17.87 -32.10
CA GLU A 112 19.70 -19.30 -32.39
C GLU A 112 19.04 -19.59 -33.75
N MET A 113 18.17 -18.69 -34.24
CA MET A 113 17.53 -18.82 -35.57
C MET A 113 18.47 -18.91 -36.79
N PRO A 114 19.63 -18.21 -36.87
CA PRO A 114 20.55 -18.30 -38.00
C PRO A 114 21.24 -19.66 -38.17
N LYS A 115 21.10 -20.58 -37.20
CA LYS A 115 21.73 -21.91 -37.23
C LYS A 115 20.82 -22.99 -37.83
N MET A 116 19.62 -22.64 -38.31
CA MET A 116 18.63 -23.56 -38.90
C MET A 116 18.43 -23.42 -40.42
N VAL A 117 19.32 -22.70 -41.11
CA VAL A 117 19.42 -22.59 -42.58
C VAL A 117 20.84 -22.97 -42.99
#